data_AF-A0A1B4XZ95-F1
#
_entry.id   AF-A0A1B4XZ95-F1
#
_cell.length_a   1.000
_cell.length_b   1.000
_cell.length_c   1.000
_cell.angle_alpha   90.00
_cell.angle_beta   90.00
_cell.angle_gamma   90.00
#
_symmetry.space_group_name_H-M   'P 1'
#
loop_
_entity.id
_entity.type
_entity.pdbx_description
1 polymer ?
#
loop_
_entity_poly.entity_id
_entity_poly.type
_entity_poly.pdbx_seq_one_letter_code
_entity_poly.pdbx_strand_id
1 'polypeptide(L)'
;MDLFDKFVAVDEPLLHISRATHGIATYPKLDGPVGAHMRWQDREQIVWSINNYLGIANLPEVREADVEFARLYGFARPMGSRMMCGETDILEQLEEELANYVKKPAALFLNYGYQGMASLIDSLTTSSDWIVLDSQYHACIIDGVRLKKKGGLDQTCTFSHNNIDELQACLAEIDRVRSADAGVFVITEGVFDMSGDQGALREIVELKKTYDFRLLVDDAHGFGALGATGSGAGEEQGVQDGLDLYFSTFAKAAAGTGAFVASEANVIWKLRYTMRSQIFSRGLPLPIIAGNLFRFELLHTRHDLRQRAHAIAHELQTSLTDKGFDTGNTQSLVTPVFLQMDPLLTLEFLNRMRHEHNVFCSGVMYPVVPRGLTSYDWCPPHHTTPPTWNRQ
;
A
#
# COMPACT_ATOMS: atom_id res chain seq x y z
N MET A 1 -33.02 -12.11 -19.59
CA MET A 1 -32.53 -11.40 -18.41
C MET A 1 -31.50 -10.40 -18.91
N ASP A 2 -31.77 -9.11 -18.73
CA ASP A 2 -30.85 -8.04 -19.14
C ASP A 2 -29.55 -8.07 -18.31
N LEU A 3 -28.49 -7.40 -18.79
CA LEU A 3 -27.23 -7.31 -18.05
C LEU A 3 -27.42 -6.68 -16.67
N PHE A 4 -28.22 -5.61 -16.58
CA PHE A 4 -28.51 -4.95 -15.31
C PHE A 4 -29.44 -5.76 -14.44
N ASP A 5 -30.44 -6.43 -15.01
CA ASP A 5 -31.29 -7.36 -14.24
C ASP A 5 -30.44 -8.46 -13.58
N LYS A 6 -29.50 -9.02 -14.35
CA LYS A 6 -28.56 -10.03 -13.84
C LYS A 6 -27.67 -9.43 -12.75
N PHE A 7 -27.09 -8.25 -12.97
CA PHE A 7 -26.20 -7.60 -12.00
C PHE A 7 -26.93 -7.27 -10.68
N VAL A 8 -28.15 -6.73 -10.74
CA VAL A 8 -28.95 -6.39 -9.56
C VAL A 8 -29.42 -7.64 -8.81
N ALA A 9 -29.61 -8.76 -9.51
CA ALA A 9 -30.01 -10.02 -8.91
C ALA A 9 -28.86 -10.80 -8.23
N VAL A 10 -27.60 -10.46 -8.51
CA VAL A 10 -26.44 -11.12 -7.88
C VAL A 10 -26.37 -10.69 -6.41
N ASP A 11 -26.30 -11.69 -5.55
CA ASP A 11 -26.16 -11.49 -4.12
C ASP A 11 -24.70 -11.19 -3.77
N GLU A 12 -24.43 -9.99 -3.25
CA GLU A 12 -23.09 -9.51 -2.93
C GLU A 12 -22.96 -9.31 -1.41
N PRO A 13 -21.96 -9.92 -0.73
CA PRO A 13 -21.86 -9.91 0.73
C PRO A 13 -21.90 -8.52 1.37
N LEU A 14 -21.28 -7.53 0.73
CA LEU A 14 -21.25 -6.14 1.23
C LEU A 14 -22.58 -5.39 0.97
N LEU A 15 -23.37 -5.83 -0.02
CA LEU A 15 -24.61 -5.15 -0.40
C LEU A 15 -25.69 -5.32 0.67
N HIS A 16 -25.74 -6.46 1.38
CA HIS A 16 -26.73 -6.74 2.41
C HIS A 16 -26.80 -5.68 3.52
N ILE A 17 -25.63 -5.20 3.96
CA ILE A 17 -25.51 -4.21 5.04
C ILE A 17 -25.28 -2.79 4.50
N SER A 18 -25.04 -2.64 3.18
CA SER A 18 -24.62 -1.38 2.57
C SER A 18 -25.51 -0.18 2.93
N ARG A 19 -26.84 -0.34 2.92
CA ARG A 19 -27.78 0.75 3.24
C ARG A 19 -27.73 1.15 4.71
N ALA A 20 -27.45 0.21 5.61
CA ALA A 20 -27.33 0.47 7.04
C ALA A 20 -25.96 1.10 7.38
N THR A 21 -24.92 0.79 6.62
CA THR A 21 -23.55 1.26 6.88
C THR A 21 -23.16 2.53 6.12
N HIS A 22 -23.89 2.89 5.05
CA HIS A 22 -23.55 4.02 4.17
C HIS A 22 -23.60 5.37 4.92
N GLY A 23 -22.52 6.15 4.82
CA GLY A 23 -22.33 7.40 5.55
C GLY A 23 -21.88 7.22 7.01
N ILE A 24 -21.89 5.97 7.51
CA ILE A 24 -21.43 5.57 8.84
C ILE A 24 -20.16 4.75 8.67
N ALA A 25 -20.23 3.43 8.66
CA ALA A 25 -19.06 2.56 8.54
C ALA A 25 -18.47 2.55 7.12
N THR A 26 -19.30 2.69 6.08
CA THR A 26 -18.86 2.76 4.68
C THR A 26 -19.19 4.12 4.08
N TYR A 27 -18.32 4.64 3.21
CA TYR A 27 -18.44 6.00 2.65
C TYR A 27 -18.62 7.13 3.71
N PRO A 28 -17.89 7.12 4.84
CA PRO A 28 -17.95 8.21 5.80
C PRO A 28 -17.41 9.51 5.18
N LYS A 29 -17.97 10.65 5.61
CA LYS A 29 -17.50 11.97 5.19
C LYS A 29 -16.75 12.62 6.35
N LEU A 30 -15.43 12.68 6.21
CA LEU A 30 -14.57 13.42 7.11
C LEU A 30 -14.30 14.80 6.49
N ASP A 31 -14.46 15.85 7.29
CA ASP A 31 -14.24 17.24 6.91
C ASP A 31 -13.07 17.85 7.70
N GLY A 32 -12.54 18.96 7.17
CA GLY A 32 -11.41 19.69 7.78
C GLY A 32 -10.04 19.22 7.28
N PRO A 33 -8.95 19.79 7.82
CA PRO A 33 -7.60 19.41 7.44
C PRO A 33 -7.29 17.95 7.84
N VAL A 34 -6.73 17.16 6.93
CA VAL A 34 -6.26 15.78 7.19
C VAL A 34 -5.28 15.69 8.37
N GLY A 35 -5.61 14.94 9.41
CA GLY A 35 -4.71 14.77 10.55
C GLY A 35 -5.32 13.97 11.68
N ALA A 36 -4.67 14.01 12.85
CA ALA A 36 -5.14 13.34 14.07
C ALA A 36 -6.52 13.82 14.53
N HIS A 37 -6.94 15.02 14.14
CA HIS A 37 -8.25 15.60 14.47
C HIS A 37 -8.96 16.02 13.18
N MET A 38 -10.15 15.49 12.93
CA MET A 38 -11.02 15.86 11.81
C MET A 38 -12.48 15.92 12.25
N ARG A 39 -13.38 16.42 11.41
CA ARG A 39 -14.82 16.47 11.71
C ARG A 39 -15.56 15.32 11.04
N TRP A 40 -16.45 14.66 11.76
CA TRP A 40 -17.44 13.72 11.23
C TRP A 40 -18.81 14.08 11.78
N GLN A 41 -19.80 14.32 10.90
CA GLN A 41 -21.15 14.75 11.28
C GLN A 41 -21.16 15.92 12.29
N ASP A 42 -20.39 16.96 11.97
CA ASP A 42 -20.22 18.18 12.80
C ASP A 42 -19.56 18.00 14.17
N ARG A 43 -19.07 16.80 14.48
CA ARG A 43 -18.30 16.53 15.70
C ARG A 43 -16.82 16.42 15.39
N GLU A 44 -15.99 17.00 16.23
CA GLU A 44 -14.55 16.73 16.20
C GLU A 44 -14.30 15.28 16.63
N GLN A 45 -13.39 14.62 15.93
CA GLN A 45 -13.01 13.23 16.14
C GLN A 45 -11.50 13.12 16.18
N ILE A 46 -10.99 12.25 17.04
CA ILE A 46 -9.63 11.71 16.91
C ILE A 46 -9.66 10.69 15.78
N VAL A 47 -8.85 10.87 14.73
CA VAL A 47 -8.80 9.99 13.55
C VAL A 47 -7.53 9.16 13.56
N TRP A 48 -7.70 7.83 13.54
CA TRP A 48 -6.58 6.87 13.41
C TRP A 48 -6.67 5.97 12.18
N SER A 49 -7.64 6.17 11.30
CA SER A 49 -7.85 5.32 10.13
C SER A 49 -7.47 6.01 8.82
N ILE A 50 -6.38 6.80 8.81
CA ILE A 50 -5.87 7.47 7.62
C ILE A 50 -4.40 7.12 7.41
N ASN A 51 -4.00 6.92 6.15
CA ASN A 51 -2.63 6.52 5.81
C ASN A 51 -1.63 7.69 5.78
N ASN A 52 -1.85 8.73 6.60
CA ASN A 52 -0.93 9.88 6.73
C ASN A 52 0.10 9.62 7.83
N TYR A 53 0.87 8.53 7.70
CA TYR A 53 1.71 7.98 8.78
C TYR A 53 2.66 9.00 9.40
N LEU A 54 3.36 9.75 8.55
CA LEU A 54 4.30 10.77 8.98
C LEU A 54 3.65 12.13 9.18
N GLY A 55 2.32 12.24 9.10
CA GLY A 55 1.56 13.47 9.30
C GLY A 55 1.93 14.64 8.39
N ILE A 56 2.62 14.41 7.27
CA ILE A 56 3.18 15.50 6.45
C ILE A 56 2.14 16.24 5.60
N ALA A 57 0.95 15.65 5.41
CA ALA A 57 -0.10 16.18 4.53
C ALA A 57 -0.46 17.66 4.75
N ASN A 58 -0.31 18.17 5.99
CA ASN A 58 -0.70 19.53 6.37
C ASN A 58 0.44 20.36 6.96
N LEU A 59 1.70 19.94 6.80
CA LEU A 59 2.82 20.80 7.16
C LEU A 59 2.72 22.13 6.39
N PRO A 60 2.97 23.29 7.03
CA PRO A 60 2.87 24.59 6.37
C PRO A 60 3.67 24.64 5.06
N GLU A 61 4.90 24.13 5.07
CA GLU A 61 5.78 24.08 3.92
C GLU A 61 5.23 23.21 2.77
N VAL A 62 4.50 22.14 3.07
CA VAL A 62 3.83 21.29 2.05
C VAL A 62 2.68 22.05 1.40
N ARG A 63 1.86 22.74 2.20
CA ARG A 63 0.72 23.52 1.67
C ARG A 63 1.17 24.72 0.87
N GLU A 64 2.23 25.39 1.30
CA GLU A 64 2.85 26.50 0.58
C GLU A 64 3.42 26.03 -0.77
N ALA A 65 4.13 24.90 -0.78
CA ALA A 65 4.64 24.30 -2.01
C ALA A 65 3.51 23.93 -2.99
N ASP A 66 2.43 23.30 -2.51
CA ASP A 66 1.28 22.95 -3.35
C ASP A 66 0.62 24.18 -4.00
N VAL A 67 0.44 25.27 -3.23
CA VAL A 67 -0.10 26.53 -3.75
C VAL A 67 0.82 27.11 -4.82
N GLU A 68 2.12 27.12 -4.57
CA GLU A 68 3.10 27.67 -5.50
C GLU A 68 3.17 26.84 -6.79
N PHE A 69 3.22 25.52 -6.71
CA PHE A 69 3.27 24.66 -7.91
C PHE A 69 1.97 24.72 -8.71
N ALA A 70 0.81 24.84 -8.04
CA ALA A 70 -0.45 25.09 -8.72
C ALA A 70 -0.42 26.42 -9.49
N ARG A 71 0.14 27.48 -8.88
CA ARG A 71 0.30 28.80 -9.51
C ARG A 71 1.27 28.79 -10.69
N LEU A 72 2.39 28.06 -10.57
CA LEU A 72 3.44 28.02 -11.60
C LEU A 72 3.06 27.16 -12.82
N TYR A 73 2.43 26.00 -12.59
CA TYR A 73 2.25 25.00 -13.66
C TYR A 73 0.80 24.84 -14.11
N GLY A 74 -0.17 25.11 -13.24
CA GLY A 74 -1.58 24.77 -13.45
C GLY A 74 -1.82 23.24 -13.56
N PHE A 75 -3.07 22.82 -13.44
CA PHE A 75 -3.44 21.39 -13.44
C PHE A 75 -3.71 20.80 -14.84
N ALA A 76 -3.62 21.62 -15.89
CA ALA A 76 -3.82 21.18 -17.26
C ALA A 76 -2.58 20.47 -17.83
N ARG A 77 -1.36 20.81 -17.38
CA ARG A 77 -0.12 20.17 -17.85
C ARG A 77 0.13 18.88 -17.06
N PRO A 78 0.48 17.75 -17.71
CA PRO A 78 0.50 17.54 -19.15
C PRO A 78 -0.89 17.27 -19.73
N MET A 79 -1.07 17.55 -21.02
CA MET A 79 -2.29 17.19 -21.78
C MET A 79 -2.07 15.95 -22.65
N GLY A 80 -1.43 14.92 -22.09
CA GLY A 80 -1.14 13.67 -22.79
C GLY A 80 -0.57 12.59 -21.87
N SER A 81 -0.40 11.39 -22.41
CA SER A 81 0.37 10.34 -21.75
C SER A 81 1.86 10.64 -21.83
N ARG A 82 2.64 10.02 -20.94
CA ARG A 82 4.10 10.19 -20.90
C ARG A 82 4.78 9.86 -22.22
N MET A 83 4.35 8.76 -22.86
CA MET A 83 4.88 8.30 -24.15
C MET A 83 4.73 9.33 -25.28
N MET A 84 3.77 10.25 -25.18
CA MET A 84 3.51 11.26 -26.21
C MET A 84 4.14 12.61 -25.83
N CYS A 85 3.51 13.34 -24.91
CA CYS A 85 3.90 14.71 -24.55
C CYS A 85 3.75 14.98 -23.04
N GLY A 86 3.70 13.90 -22.25
CA GLY A 86 3.49 13.96 -20.80
C GLY A 86 4.75 13.88 -19.95
N GLU A 87 5.89 13.61 -20.56
CA GLU A 87 7.18 13.58 -19.86
C GLU A 87 7.67 14.99 -19.53
N THR A 88 8.34 15.14 -18.38
CA THR A 88 8.87 16.44 -17.91
C THR A 88 10.14 16.23 -17.10
N ASP A 89 11.05 17.20 -17.14
CA ASP A 89 12.32 17.17 -16.37
C ASP A 89 12.11 16.92 -14.87
N ILE A 90 11.03 17.46 -14.28
CA ILE A 90 10.70 17.25 -12.85
C ILE A 90 10.34 15.78 -12.57
N LEU A 91 9.69 15.11 -13.52
CA LEU A 91 9.34 13.69 -13.39
C LEU A 91 10.58 12.80 -13.54
N GLU A 92 11.47 13.14 -14.48
CA GLU A 92 12.75 12.45 -14.65
C GLU A 92 13.62 12.59 -13.39
N GLN A 93 13.73 13.81 -12.85
CA GLN A 93 14.41 14.06 -11.58
C GLN A 93 13.82 13.22 -10.44
N LEU A 94 12.49 13.20 -10.30
CA LEU A 94 11.83 12.39 -9.28
C LEU A 94 12.16 10.90 -9.44
N GLU A 95 12.18 10.39 -10.66
CA GLU A 95 12.53 8.98 -10.92
C GLU A 95 13.98 8.66 -10.58
N GLU A 96 14.91 9.55 -10.92
CA GLU A 96 16.33 9.40 -10.58
C GLU A 96 16.54 9.41 -9.07
N GLU A 97 15.93 10.36 -8.36
CA GLU A 97 16.03 10.47 -6.91
C GLU A 97 15.41 9.26 -6.19
N LEU A 98 14.25 8.79 -6.66
CA LEU A 98 13.61 7.58 -6.13
C LEU A 98 14.48 6.35 -6.34
N ALA A 99 15.05 6.17 -7.53
CA ALA A 99 15.93 5.05 -7.85
C ALA A 99 17.15 5.01 -6.93
N ASN A 100 17.80 6.17 -6.75
CA ASN A 100 18.96 6.31 -5.87
C ASN A 100 18.60 6.00 -4.42
N TYR A 101 17.46 6.51 -3.95
CA TYR A 101 16.99 6.33 -2.57
C TYR A 101 16.72 4.87 -2.21
N VAL A 102 16.10 4.12 -3.10
CA VAL A 102 15.81 2.69 -2.90
C VAL A 102 16.94 1.78 -3.40
N LYS A 103 18.10 2.36 -3.75
CA LYS A 103 19.32 1.65 -4.20
C LYS A 103 19.07 0.75 -5.41
N LYS A 104 18.37 1.27 -6.43
CA LYS A 104 18.13 0.59 -7.70
C LYS A 104 18.68 1.39 -8.88
N PRO A 105 19.10 0.73 -9.98
CA PRO A 105 19.64 1.43 -11.14
C PRO A 105 18.69 2.41 -11.83
N ALA A 106 17.38 2.16 -11.80
CA ALA A 106 16.38 3.06 -12.37
C ALA A 106 15.02 2.90 -11.69
N ALA A 107 14.17 3.91 -11.83
CA ALA A 107 12.77 3.86 -11.43
C ALA A 107 11.84 4.37 -12.54
N LEU A 108 10.59 3.95 -12.45
CA LEU A 108 9.47 4.41 -13.26
C LEU A 108 8.34 4.85 -12.34
N PHE A 109 7.98 6.12 -12.42
CA PHE A 109 6.83 6.69 -11.74
C PHE A 109 5.52 6.31 -12.45
N LEU A 110 4.50 6.01 -11.66
CA LEU A 110 3.22 5.44 -12.07
C LEU A 110 2.08 6.35 -11.58
N ASN A 111 1.06 6.54 -12.42
CA ASN A 111 -0.06 7.44 -12.10
C ASN A 111 -0.81 7.04 -10.83
N TYR A 112 -1.02 5.74 -10.60
CA TYR A 112 -1.73 5.20 -9.44
C TYR A 112 -1.17 3.82 -9.09
N GLY A 113 -1.10 3.50 -7.80
CA GLY A 113 -0.56 2.22 -7.32
C GLY A 113 -1.30 1.01 -7.87
N TYR A 114 -2.63 0.98 -7.71
CA TYR A 114 -3.45 -0.18 -8.13
C TYR A 114 -3.29 -0.50 -9.63
N GLN A 115 -3.47 0.51 -10.48
CA GLN A 115 -3.35 0.37 -11.94
C GLN A 115 -1.90 0.13 -12.39
N GLY A 116 -0.94 0.68 -11.64
CA GLY A 116 0.48 0.46 -11.82
C GLY A 116 0.85 -1.01 -11.60
N MET A 117 0.51 -1.56 -10.44
CA MET A 117 0.78 -2.96 -10.07
C MET A 117 0.14 -3.94 -11.06
N ALA A 118 -1.15 -3.76 -11.36
CA ALA A 118 -1.86 -4.65 -12.28
C ALA A 118 -1.21 -4.65 -13.68
N SER A 119 -0.81 -3.48 -14.19
CA SER A 119 -0.14 -3.37 -15.49
C SER A 119 1.33 -3.82 -15.45
N LEU A 120 1.99 -3.77 -14.30
CA LEU A 120 3.37 -4.24 -14.10
C LEU A 120 3.41 -5.76 -14.27
N ILE A 121 2.53 -6.47 -13.55
CA ILE A 121 2.42 -7.93 -13.61
C ILE A 121 2.05 -8.40 -15.03
N ASP A 122 1.06 -7.77 -15.68
CA ASP A 122 0.71 -8.06 -17.08
C ASP A 122 1.85 -7.78 -18.07
N SER A 123 2.70 -6.79 -17.79
CA SER A 123 3.82 -6.45 -18.69
C SER A 123 5.02 -7.38 -18.54
N LEU A 124 5.30 -7.86 -17.32
CA LEU A 124 6.47 -8.68 -17.03
C LEU A 124 6.25 -10.17 -17.33
N THR A 125 5.01 -10.65 -17.21
CA THR A 125 4.71 -12.07 -17.25
C THR A 125 3.97 -12.49 -18.52
N THR A 126 4.19 -13.73 -18.92
CA THR A 126 3.58 -14.39 -20.08
C THR A 126 2.89 -15.67 -19.63
N SER A 127 2.05 -16.27 -20.49
CA SER A 127 1.28 -17.49 -20.16
C SER A 127 2.10 -18.73 -19.82
N SER A 128 3.43 -18.69 -19.95
CA SER A 128 4.33 -19.78 -19.54
C SER A 128 4.95 -19.56 -18.16
N ASP A 129 4.98 -18.33 -17.67
CA ASP A 129 5.67 -17.97 -16.42
C ASP A 129 4.87 -18.37 -15.20
N TRP A 130 5.56 -18.72 -14.11
CA TRP A 130 4.93 -19.03 -12.83
C TRP A 130 4.90 -17.80 -11.93
N ILE A 131 3.79 -17.61 -11.22
CA ILE A 131 3.66 -16.57 -10.20
C ILE A 131 3.46 -17.23 -8.84
N VAL A 132 4.24 -16.83 -7.84
CA VAL A 132 4.11 -17.32 -6.47
C VAL A 132 3.73 -16.16 -5.56
N LEU A 133 2.65 -16.31 -4.80
CA LEU A 133 2.05 -15.23 -4.03
C LEU A 133 1.93 -15.60 -2.55
N ASP A 134 2.19 -14.63 -1.67
CA ASP A 134 1.77 -14.71 -0.27
C ASP A 134 0.24 -14.59 -0.18
N SER A 135 -0.44 -15.47 0.58
CA SER A 135 -1.90 -15.48 0.71
C SER A 135 -2.57 -14.16 1.14
N GLN A 136 -1.83 -13.23 1.76
CA GLN A 136 -2.32 -11.91 2.18
C GLN A 136 -1.98 -10.78 1.19
N TYR A 137 -1.70 -11.10 -0.08
CA TYR A 137 -1.47 -10.09 -1.12
C TYR A 137 -2.61 -9.04 -1.20
N HIS A 138 -2.24 -7.83 -1.56
CA HIS A 138 -3.17 -6.75 -1.86
C HIS A 138 -3.93 -7.03 -3.16
N ALA A 139 -5.19 -6.58 -3.24
CA ALA A 139 -6.10 -6.88 -4.35
C ALA A 139 -5.55 -6.50 -5.74
N CYS A 140 -4.70 -5.46 -5.83
CA CYS A 140 -4.09 -5.05 -7.10
C CYS A 140 -3.14 -6.11 -7.69
N ILE A 141 -2.54 -6.96 -6.85
CA ILE A 141 -1.62 -8.02 -7.28
C ILE A 141 -2.42 -9.12 -7.98
N ILE A 142 -3.47 -9.65 -7.34
CA ILE A 142 -4.29 -10.71 -7.92
C ILE A 142 -5.03 -10.25 -9.18
N ASP A 143 -5.44 -8.98 -9.24
CA ASP A 143 -6.03 -8.44 -10.46
C ASP A 143 -5.00 -8.36 -11.59
N GLY A 144 -3.74 -8.03 -11.30
CA GLY A 144 -2.65 -8.13 -12.27
C GLY A 144 -2.43 -9.57 -12.77
N VAL A 145 -2.44 -10.54 -11.86
CA VAL A 145 -2.32 -11.97 -12.18
C VAL A 145 -3.47 -12.44 -13.06
N ARG A 146 -4.70 -11.97 -12.81
CA ARG A 146 -5.88 -12.28 -13.63
C ARG A 146 -5.83 -11.65 -15.04
N LEU A 147 -5.15 -10.52 -15.19
CA LEU A 147 -4.99 -9.86 -16.50
C LEU A 147 -3.97 -10.55 -17.41
N LYS A 148 -3.06 -11.35 -16.84
CA LYS A 148 -2.06 -12.14 -17.56
C LYS A 148 -2.67 -12.83 -18.78
N LYS A 149 -2.19 -12.45 -19.97
CA LYS A 149 -2.72 -12.93 -21.26
C LYS A 149 -2.62 -14.45 -21.34
N LYS A 150 -3.80 -15.11 -21.42
CA LYS A 150 -4.04 -16.57 -21.51
C LYS A 150 -3.76 -17.33 -20.19
N GLY A 151 -4.81 -17.49 -19.36
CA GLY A 151 -4.84 -18.52 -18.31
C GLY A 151 -4.21 -18.13 -16.97
N GLY A 152 -4.30 -16.86 -16.57
CA GLY A 152 -3.52 -16.26 -15.48
C GLY A 152 -3.55 -16.91 -14.08
N LEU A 153 -4.40 -17.89 -13.84
CA LEU A 153 -4.46 -18.62 -12.55
C LEU A 153 -3.86 -20.04 -12.61
N ASP A 154 -3.69 -20.63 -13.80
CA ASP A 154 -3.29 -22.03 -13.93
C ASP A 154 -1.83 -22.28 -13.52
N GLN A 155 -1.00 -21.24 -13.58
CA GLN A 155 0.42 -21.24 -13.18
C GLN A 155 0.68 -20.30 -12.01
N THR A 156 -0.21 -20.36 -11.01
CA THR A 156 -0.07 -19.58 -9.78
C THR A 156 0.02 -20.53 -8.59
N CYS A 157 1.02 -20.32 -7.74
CA CYS A 157 1.12 -20.98 -6.43
C CYS A 157 0.89 -19.93 -5.35
N THR A 158 0.06 -20.24 -4.37
CA THR A 158 -0.13 -19.37 -3.20
C THR A 158 0.38 -20.13 -1.98
N PHE A 159 1.23 -19.47 -1.18
CA PHE A 159 1.67 -20.00 0.11
C PHE A 159 1.00 -19.24 1.24
N SER A 160 0.80 -19.91 2.38
CA SER A 160 0.24 -19.28 3.57
C SER A 160 1.13 -18.12 4.02
N HIS A 161 0.50 -17.10 4.60
CA HIS A 161 1.17 -15.85 4.94
C HIS A 161 2.47 -16.06 5.73
N ASN A 162 3.57 -15.49 5.23
CA ASN A 162 4.91 -15.58 5.79
C ASN A 162 5.44 -17.03 6.00
N ASN A 163 4.82 -18.05 5.40
CA ASN A 163 5.24 -19.45 5.52
C ASN A 163 6.31 -19.80 4.48
N ILE A 164 7.58 -19.70 4.89
CA ILE A 164 8.75 -19.95 4.04
C ILE A 164 8.86 -21.42 3.60
N ASP A 165 8.42 -22.38 4.44
CA ASP A 165 8.44 -23.80 4.08
C ASP A 165 7.47 -24.10 2.93
N GLU A 166 6.28 -23.49 2.95
CA GLU A 166 5.31 -23.60 1.86
C GLU A 166 5.77 -22.88 0.60
N LEU A 167 6.40 -21.71 0.72
CA LEU A 167 7.05 -21.03 -0.40
C LEU A 167 8.13 -21.93 -1.04
N GLN A 168 9.00 -22.52 -0.22
CA GLN A 168 10.02 -23.44 -0.70
C GLN A 168 9.41 -24.66 -1.41
N ALA A 169 8.32 -25.21 -0.88
CA ALA A 169 7.60 -26.31 -1.52
C ALA A 169 7.01 -25.90 -2.89
N CYS A 170 6.40 -24.71 -2.99
CA CYS A 170 5.96 -24.13 -4.26
C CYS A 170 7.12 -24.04 -5.27
N LEU A 171 8.25 -23.44 -4.85
CA LEU A 171 9.41 -23.25 -5.72
C LEU A 171 10.04 -24.58 -6.17
N ALA A 172 10.13 -25.56 -5.29
CA ALA A 172 10.65 -26.89 -5.60
C ALA A 172 9.77 -27.63 -6.63
N GLU A 173 8.45 -27.53 -6.50
CA GLU A 173 7.53 -28.13 -7.48
C GLU A 173 7.62 -27.41 -8.82
N ILE A 174 7.64 -26.07 -8.82
CA ILE A 174 7.77 -25.26 -10.03
C ILE A 174 9.06 -25.60 -10.77
N ASP A 175 10.20 -25.69 -10.08
CA ASP A 175 11.49 -26.01 -10.70
C ASP A 175 11.50 -27.40 -11.35
N ARG A 176 10.72 -28.35 -10.81
CA ARG A 176 10.55 -29.70 -11.38
C ARG A 176 9.70 -29.72 -12.65
N VAL A 177 8.69 -28.84 -12.76
CA VAL A 177 7.66 -28.93 -13.81
C VAL A 177 7.68 -27.80 -14.84
N ARG A 178 8.35 -26.67 -14.55
CA ARG A 178 8.39 -25.51 -15.45
C ARG A 178 9.14 -25.85 -16.73
N SER A 179 8.73 -25.23 -17.83
CA SER A 179 9.50 -25.29 -19.08
C SER A 179 10.78 -24.45 -18.96
N ALA A 180 11.78 -24.77 -19.78
CA ALA A 180 13.07 -24.08 -19.73
C ALA A 180 13.01 -22.58 -20.08
N ASP A 181 11.94 -22.14 -20.74
CA ASP A 181 11.67 -20.74 -21.11
C ASP A 181 10.74 -20.02 -20.12
N ALA A 182 10.24 -20.70 -19.07
CA ALA A 182 9.36 -20.11 -18.07
C ALA A 182 10.15 -19.46 -16.92
N GLY A 183 9.89 -18.17 -16.70
CA GLY A 183 10.32 -17.45 -15.52
C GLY A 183 9.48 -17.81 -14.29
N VAL A 184 10.04 -17.56 -13.10
CA VAL A 184 9.32 -17.66 -11.82
C VAL A 184 9.32 -16.29 -11.16
N PHE A 185 8.14 -15.80 -10.80
CA PHE A 185 7.94 -14.47 -10.24
C PHE A 185 7.27 -14.57 -8.87
N VAL A 186 8.05 -14.36 -7.81
CA VAL A 186 7.58 -14.33 -6.43
C VAL A 186 7.17 -12.90 -6.09
N ILE A 187 5.96 -12.74 -5.57
CA ILE A 187 5.40 -11.45 -5.16
C ILE A 187 4.99 -11.53 -3.69
N THR A 188 5.48 -10.59 -2.90
CA THR A 188 5.13 -10.42 -1.48
C THR A 188 5.07 -8.94 -1.14
N GLU A 189 4.72 -8.60 0.10
CA GLU A 189 4.66 -7.23 0.60
C GLU A 189 5.77 -6.97 1.61
N GLY A 190 6.25 -5.73 1.65
CA GLY A 190 7.20 -5.29 2.67
C GLY A 190 6.53 -5.20 4.04
N VAL A 191 5.33 -4.63 4.08
CA VAL A 191 4.46 -4.57 5.26
C VAL A 191 3.04 -4.85 4.79
N PHE A 192 2.38 -5.81 5.44
CA PHE A 192 1.00 -6.18 5.14
C PHE A 192 0.03 -5.23 5.85
N ASP A 193 -0.95 -4.73 5.10
CA ASP A 193 -1.84 -3.66 5.54
C ASP A 193 -2.81 -4.09 6.65
N MET A 194 -3.24 -5.35 6.65
CA MET A 194 -4.20 -5.88 7.61
C MET A 194 -3.57 -6.40 8.90
N SER A 195 -2.35 -6.94 8.85
CA SER A 195 -1.65 -7.53 9.99
C SER A 195 -0.58 -6.62 10.59
N GLY A 196 -0.11 -5.62 9.82
CA GLY A 196 0.92 -4.67 10.23
C GLY A 196 2.31 -5.30 10.45
N ASP A 197 2.47 -6.60 10.20
CA ASP A 197 3.75 -7.29 10.24
C ASP A 197 4.50 -7.14 8.92
N GLN A 198 5.80 -7.43 8.96
CA GLN A 198 6.65 -7.35 7.78
C GLN A 198 6.67 -8.69 7.04
N GLY A 199 6.84 -8.66 5.72
CA GLY A 199 7.16 -9.87 4.97
C GLY A 199 8.51 -10.45 5.39
N ALA A 200 8.65 -11.77 5.38
CA ALA A 200 9.89 -12.49 5.67
C ALA A 200 10.92 -12.36 4.51
N LEU A 201 11.27 -11.12 4.16
CA LEU A 201 12.05 -10.80 2.96
C LEU A 201 13.46 -11.40 3.01
N ARG A 202 14.07 -11.47 4.20
CA ARG A 202 15.40 -12.06 4.37
C ARG A 202 15.41 -13.53 3.99
N GLU A 203 14.43 -14.27 4.49
CA GLU A 203 14.25 -15.69 4.24
C GLU A 203 13.92 -15.96 2.77
N ILE A 204 13.05 -15.14 2.17
CA ILE A 204 12.73 -15.23 0.74
C ILE A 204 13.98 -14.97 -0.12
N VAL A 205 14.76 -13.92 0.19
CA VAL A 205 15.98 -13.62 -0.55
C VAL A 205 17.02 -14.74 -0.43
N GLU A 206 17.10 -15.41 0.73
CA GLU A 206 18.00 -16.55 0.93
C GLU A 206 17.68 -17.72 -0.02
N LEU A 207 16.39 -17.96 -0.32
CA LEU A 207 15.97 -19.02 -1.26
C LEU A 207 16.50 -18.81 -2.69
N LYS A 208 16.92 -17.60 -3.06
CA LYS A 208 17.55 -17.33 -4.37
C LYS A 208 18.88 -18.05 -4.57
N LYS A 209 19.53 -18.51 -3.49
CA LYS A 209 20.74 -19.34 -3.60
C LYS A 209 20.44 -20.74 -4.15
N THR A 210 19.19 -21.18 -4.03
CA THR A 210 18.74 -22.53 -4.40
C THR A 210 17.82 -22.50 -5.63
N TYR A 211 16.95 -21.50 -5.73
CA TYR A 211 15.93 -21.41 -6.78
C TYR A 211 16.13 -20.17 -7.64
N ASP A 212 15.91 -20.31 -8.94
CA ASP A 212 15.97 -19.21 -9.89
C ASP A 212 14.58 -18.55 -10.03
N PHE A 213 14.41 -17.40 -9.37
CA PHE A 213 13.19 -16.60 -9.44
C PHE A 213 13.50 -15.11 -9.30
N ARG A 214 12.56 -14.28 -9.78
CA ARG A 214 12.55 -12.84 -9.55
C ARG A 214 11.58 -12.48 -8.42
N LEU A 215 11.96 -11.53 -7.58
CA LEU A 215 11.22 -11.07 -6.41
C LEU A 215 10.72 -9.64 -6.63
N LEU A 216 9.40 -9.47 -6.55
CA LEU A 216 8.74 -8.17 -6.41
C LEU A 216 8.26 -8.00 -4.97
N VAL A 217 8.60 -6.86 -4.38
CA VAL A 217 8.07 -6.45 -3.08
C VAL A 217 7.22 -5.20 -3.25
N ASP A 218 5.93 -5.29 -2.90
CA ASP A 218 5.08 -4.11 -2.68
C ASP A 218 5.34 -3.58 -1.28
N ASP A 219 6.06 -2.47 -1.21
CA ASP A 219 6.46 -1.82 0.04
C ASP A 219 5.72 -0.50 0.24
N ALA A 220 4.44 -0.45 -0.16
CA ALA A 220 3.58 0.72 0.00
C ALA A 220 3.48 1.18 1.47
N HIS A 221 3.50 0.23 2.42
CA HIS A 221 3.41 0.52 3.85
C HIS A 221 4.76 0.71 4.56
N GLY A 222 5.87 0.25 3.96
CA GLY A 222 7.22 0.46 4.52
C GLY A 222 7.94 1.70 3.98
N PHE A 223 7.68 2.14 2.74
CA PHE A 223 8.33 3.32 2.16
C PHE A 223 8.08 4.59 2.99
N GLY A 224 9.17 5.27 3.36
CA GLY A 224 9.18 6.43 4.25
C GLY A 224 9.08 6.06 5.75
N ALA A 225 8.63 4.85 6.08
CA ALA A 225 8.37 4.40 7.44
C ALA A 225 9.47 3.48 8.00
N LEU A 226 9.98 2.53 7.23
CA LEU A 226 10.92 1.51 7.69
C LEU A 226 12.33 1.71 7.14
N GLY A 227 13.32 1.18 7.86
CA GLY A 227 14.72 1.30 7.52
C GLY A 227 15.37 2.56 8.09
N ALA A 228 16.70 2.51 8.22
CA ALA A 228 17.49 3.60 8.78
C ALA A 228 17.32 4.91 8.01
N THR A 229 17.18 4.85 6.69
CA THR A 229 16.93 6.03 5.84
C THR A 229 15.45 6.26 5.61
N GLY A 230 14.61 5.24 5.79
CA GLY A 230 13.20 5.26 5.41
C GLY A 230 12.97 4.63 4.03
N SER A 231 13.95 3.92 3.47
CA SER A 231 13.85 3.33 2.13
C SER A 231 12.98 2.09 2.09
N GLY A 232 12.58 1.56 3.25
CA GLY A 232 11.53 0.56 3.38
C GLY A 232 11.96 -0.76 4.01
N ALA A 233 11.11 -1.78 3.90
CA ALA A 233 11.27 -3.06 4.57
C ALA A 233 12.54 -3.82 4.12
N GLY A 234 12.93 -3.68 2.86
CA GLY A 234 14.16 -4.28 2.36
C GLY A 234 15.43 -3.72 3.01
N GLU A 235 15.45 -2.42 3.37
CA GLU A 235 16.54 -1.83 4.14
C GLU A 235 16.48 -2.25 5.61
N GLU A 236 15.30 -2.23 6.22
CA GLU A 236 15.08 -2.66 7.62
C GLU A 236 15.62 -4.08 7.86
N GLN A 237 15.39 -4.99 6.91
CA GLN A 237 15.83 -6.37 7.00
C GLN A 237 17.25 -6.61 6.42
N GLY A 238 17.88 -5.58 5.85
CA GLY A 238 19.24 -5.65 5.30
C GLY A 238 19.36 -6.44 3.99
N VAL A 239 18.28 -6.52 3.21
CA VAL A 239 18.20 -7.33 1.97
C VAL A 239 17.75 -6.55 0.74
N GLN A 240 17.82 -5.20 0.77
CA GLN A 240 17.41 -4.32 -0.33
C GLN A 240 17.97 -4.74 -1.70
N ASP A 241 19.24 -5.17 -1.75
CA ASP A 241 19.88 -5.63 -2.99
C ASP A 241 19.27 -6.92 -3.55
N GLY A 242 18.69 -7.75 -2.68
CA GLY A 242 18.03 -8.99 -3.04
C GLY A 242 16.64 -8.83 -3.67
N LEU A 243 16.05 -7.64 -3.66
CA LEU A 243 14.78 -7.35 -4.32
C LEU A 243 15.02 -7.07 -5.81
N ASP A 244 14.39 -7.78 -6.74
CA ASP A 244 14.56 -7.48 -8.18
C ASP A 244 13.70 -6.29 -8.60
N LEU A 245 12.48 -6.22 -8.07
CA LEU A 245 11.58 -5.09 -8.23
C LEU A 245 11.14 -4.59 -6.86
N TYR A 246 11.32 -3.28 -6.66
CA TYR A 246 10.79 -2.55 -5.53
C TYR A 246 9.60 -1.73 -6.01
N PHE A 247 8.43 -1.91 -5.41
CA PHE A 247 7.24 -1.12 -5.72
C PHE A 247 6.79 -0.35 -4.48
N SER A 248 6.38 0.91 -4.64
CA SER A 248 5.73 1.64 -3.55
C SER A 248 4.85 2.78 -4.03
N THR A 249 4.21 3.49 -3.10
CA THR A 249 3.17 4.51 -3.34
C THR A 249 3.46 5.82 -2.64
N PHE A 250 3.02 6.92 -3.26
CA PHE A 250 2.97 8.24 -2.64
C PHE A 250 1.70 8.45 -1.81
N ALA A 251 0.69 7.59 -1.93
CA ALA A 251 -0.61 7.76 -1.28
C ALA A 251 -0.63 7.51 0.24
N LYS A 252 0.52 7.19 0.85
CA LYS A 252 0.64 6.83 2.27
C LYS A 252 1.59 7.78 3.00
N ALA A 253 2.77 7.32 3.42
CA ALA A 253 3.75 8.13 4.17
C ALA A 253 4.09 9.46 3.48
N ALA A 254 4.14 9.47 2.14
CA ALA A 254 4.45 10.67 1.35
C ALA A 254 3.26 11.65 1.22
N ALA A 255 2.04 11.28 1.61
CA ALA A 255 0.83 12.11 1.49
C ALA A 255 0.67 12.82 0.12
N GLY A 256 0.97 12.09 -0.96
CA GLY A 256 0.89 12.53 -2.34
C GLY A 256 -0.01 11.62 -3.18
N THR A 257 0.19 11.60 -4.49
CA THR A 257 -0.55 10.72 -5.42
C THR A 257 0.40 10.12 -6.43
N GLY A 258 0.19 8.84 -6.75
CA GLY A 258 1.04 8.07 -7.65
C GLY A 258 1.79 6.97 -6.92
N ALA A 259 2.60 6.25 -7.67
CA ALA A 259 3.40 5.13 -7.22
C ALA A 259 4.69 5.07 -8.04
N PHE A 260 5.59 4.17 -7.70
CA PHE A 260 6.75 3.92 -8.55
C PHE A 260 7.19 2.46 -8.44
N VAL A 261 7.87 2.01 -9.48
CA VAL A 261 8.60 0.74 -9.50
C VAL A 261 10.07 1.02 -9.80
N ALA A 262 10.98 0.40 -9.07
CA ALA A 262 12.41 0.53 -9.25
C ALA A 262 13.06 -0.85 -9.45
N SER A 263 13.98 -0.94 -10.41
CA SER A 263 14.60 -2.20 -10.83
C SER A 263 15.85 -1.91 -11.69
N GLU A 264 16.33 -2.92 -12.41
CA GLU A 264 17.38 -2.78 -13.41
C GLU A 264 16.98 -1.81 -14.53
N ALA A 265 17.94 -1.05 -15.05
CA ALA A 265 17.71 -0.02 -16.06
C ALA A 265 17.00 -0.56 -17.32
N ASN A 266 17.39 -1.74 -17.81
CA ASN A 266 16.77 -2.35 -18.99
C ASN A 266 15.32 -2.80 -18.73
N VAL A 267 15.01 -3.25 -17.51
CA VAL A 267 13.64 -3.64 -17.12
C VAL A 267 12.76 -2.40 -17.07
N ILE A 268 13.21 -1.35 -16.37
CA ILE A 268 12.50 -0.07 -16.30
C ILE A 268 12.31 0.55 -17.69
N TRP A 269 13.34 0.52 -18.54
CA TRP A 269 13.26 0.99 -19.91
C TRP A 269 12.18 0.25 -20.70
N LYS A 270 12.13 -1.09 -20.58
CA LYS A 270 11.09 -1.88 -21.26
C LYS A 270 9.69 -1.54 -20.75
N LEU A 271 9.52 -1.39 -19.43
CA LEU A 271 8.24 -1.08 -18.81
C LEU A 271 7.64 0.25 -19.29
N ARG A 272 8.45 1.27 -19.58
CA ARG A 272 8.00 2.54 -20.20
C ARG A 272 7.20 2.34 -21.49
N TYR A 273 7.48 1.27 -22.23
CA TYR A 273 6.88 0.97 -23.54
C TYR A 273 5.95 -0.25 -23.55
N THR A 274 5.73 -0.90 -22.40
CA THR A 274 4.82 -2.05 -22.29
C THR A 274 3.68 -1.83 -21.31
N MET A 275 3.85 -0.98 -20.29
CA MET A 275 2.80 -0.74 -19.29
C MET A 275 1.64 0.06 -19.87
N ARG A 276 0.59 -0.66 -20.26
CA ARG A 276 -0.63 -0.10 -20.87
C ARG A 276 -1.28 0.97 -20.00
N SER A 277 -1.27 0.80 -18.68
CA SER A 277 -1.85 1.79 -17.76
C SER A 277 -1.12 3.14 -17.75
N GLN A 278 0.13 3.19 -18.23
CA GLN A 278 0.91 4.43 -18.35
C GLN A 278 0.88 4.98 -19.80
N ILE A 279 0.90 4.09 -20.80
CA ILE A 279 0.92 4.47 -22.22
C ILE A 279 -0.41 5.07 -22.68
N PHE A 280 -1.52 4.45 -22.26
CA PHE A 280 -2.87 4.81 -22.70
C PHE A 280 -3.63 5.65 -21.66
N SER A 281 -2.93 6.18 -20.66
CA SER A 281 -3.49 7.08 -19.66
C SER A 281 -2.75 8.41 -19.67
N ARG A 282 -3.48 9.49 -19.38
CA ARG A 282 -2.88 10.81 -19.19
C ARG A 282 -1.93 10.77 -17.99
N GLY A 283 -0.76 11.42 -18.09
CA GLY A 283 0.14 11.58 -16.95
C GLY A 283 -0.50 12.40 -15.82
N LEU A 284 -0.01 12.24 -14.58
CA LEU A 284 -0.46 13.07 -13.48
C LEU A 284 -0.19 14.56 -13.75
N PRO A 285 -1.09 15.46 -13.30
CA PRO A 285 -0.84 16.90 -13.34
C PRO A 285 0.52 17.29 -12.76
N LEU A 286 1.23 18.20 -13.42
CA LEU A 286 2.58 18.61 -13.05
C LEU A 286 2.68 19.19 -11.61
N PRO A 287 1.69 19.94 -11.08
CA PRO A 287 1.70 20.32 -9.67
C PRO A 287 1.79 19.13 -8.70
N ILE A 288 1.17 18.00 -9.05
CA ILE A 288 1.24 16.76 -8.24
C ILE A 288 2.65 16.17 -8.31
N ILE A 289 3.27 16.13 -9.50
CA ILE A 289 4.64 15.62 -9.64
C ILE A 289 5.65 16.49 -8.89
N ALA A 290 5.58 17.82 -9.04
CA ALA A 290 6.43 18.74 -8.30
C ALA A 290 6.19 18.64 -6.78
N GLY A 291 4.94 18.53 -6.36
CA GLY A 291 4.57 18.31 -4.97
C GLY A 291 5.11 16.98 -4.41
N ASN A 292 5.15 15.92 -5.22
CA ASN A 292 5.74 14.63 -4.85
C ASN A 292 7.26 14.72 -4.69
N LEU A 293 7.96 15.43 -5.58
CA LEU A 293 9.40 15.68 -5.44
C LEU A 293 9.72 16.40 -4.12
N PHE A 294 8.96 17.45 -3.79
CA PHE A 294 9.11 18.14 -2.51
C PHE A 294 8.80 17.24 -1.30
N ARG A 295 7.71 16.46 -1.35
CA ARG A 295 7.38 15.50 -0.29
C ARG A 295 8.46 14.43 -0.12
N PHE A 296 9.03 13.96 -1.22
CA PHE A 296 10.13 13.00 -1.22
C PHE A 296 11.38 13.59 -0.54
N GLU A 297 11.75 14.84 -0.83
CA GLU A 297 12.83 15.54 -0.14
C GLU A 297 12.58 15.62 1.38
N LEU A 298 11.34 15.91 1.79
CA LEU A 298 10.96 15.89 3.21
C LEU A 298 11.10 14.49 3.82
N LEU A 299 10.64 13.43 3.14
CA LEU A 299 10.82 12.05 3.62
C LEU A 299 12.30 11.70 3.81
N HIS A 300 13.15 12.15 2.88
CA HIS A 300 14.57 11.89 2.91
C HIS A 300 15.29 12.64 4.04
N THR A 301 14.89 13.88 4.34
CA THR A 301 15.61 14.77 5.25
C THR A 301 15.03 14.85 6.67
N ARG A 302 13.72 14.64 6.85
CA ARG A 302 13.01 14.79 8.13
C ARG A 302 12.88 13.47 8.90
N HIS A 303 14.02 12.92 9.29
CA HIS A 303 14.08 11.70 10.10
C HIS A 303 13.36 11.83 11.46
N ASP A 304 13.25 13.05 11.99
CA ASP A 304 12.52 13.36 13.22
C ASP A 304 11.04 12.96 13.14
N LEU A 305 10.40 13.15 11.99
CA LEU A 305 8.99 12.80 11.78
C LEU A 305 8.78 11.29 11.84
N ARG A 306 9.67 10.52 11.20
CA ARG A 306 9.67 9.05 11.24
C ARG A 306 9.90 8.53 12.64
N GLN A 307 10.93 9.03 13.34
CA GLN A 307 11.23 8.64 14.73
C GLN A 307 10.04 8.93 15.65
N ARG A 308 9.40 10.08 15.49
CA ARG A 308 8.23 10.46 16.28
C ARG A 308 7.02 9.55 15.99
N ALA A 309 6.75 9.23 14.73
CA ALA A 309 5.68 8.31 14.36
C ALA A 309 5.87 6.92 14.98
N HIS A 310 7.09 6.37 14.93
CA HIS A 310 7.43 5.10 15.57
C HIS A 310 7.27 5.14 17.09
N ALA A 311 7.71 6.22 17.75
CA ALA A 311 7.54 6.36 19.19
C ALA A 311 6.06 6.35 19.60
N ILE A 312 5.20 7.03 18.83
CA ILE A 312 3.75 7.05 19.08
C ILE A 312 3.12 5.68 18.80
N ALA A 313 3.48 5.03 17.70
CA ALA A 313 2.99 3.70 17.36
C ALA A 313 3.37 2.69 18.46
N HIS A 314 4.63 2.70 18.91
CA HIS A 314 5.10 1.85 19.99
C HIS A 314 4.35 2.09 21.31
N GLU A 315 4.11 3.36 21.68
CA GLU A 315 3.32 3.70 22.88
C GLU A 315 1.88 3.18 22.79
N LEU A 316 1.23 3.36 21.63
CA LEU A 316 -0.12 2.86 21.37
C LEU A 316 -0.18 1.33 21.46
N GLN A 317 0.72 0.66 20.74
CA GLN A 317 0.83 -0.80 20.70
C GLN A 317 1.06 -1.38 22.10
N THR A 318 2.01 -0.82 22.86
CA THR A 318 2.29 -1.23 24.24
C THR A 318 1.07 -1.00 25.14
N SER A 319 0.41 0.15 25.05
CA SER A 319 -0.79 0.41 25.86
C SER A 319 -1.96 -0.52 25.53
N LEU A 320 -2.08 -0.98 24.29
CA LEU A 320 -3.15 -1.90 23.87
C LEU A 320 -2.86 -3.31 24.37
N THR A 321 -1.64 -3.80 24.18
CA THR A 321 -1.22 -5.13 24.63
C THR A 321 -1.24 -5.25 26.15
N ASP A 322 -0.77 -4.23 26.88
CA ASP A 322 -0.85 -4.18 28.36
C ASP A 322 -2.29 -4.25 28.89
N LYS A 323 -3.27 -3.82 28.08
CA LYS A 323 -4.71 -3.88 28.41
C LYS A 323 -5.37 -5.19 28.01
N GLY A 324 -4.64 -6.07 27.33
CA GLY A 324 -5.09 -7.38 26.87
C GLY A 324 -5.75 -7.37 25.49
N PHE A 325 -5.55 -6.33 24.69
CA PHE A 325 -5.99 -6.34 23.28
C PHE A 325 -5.00 -7.13 22.42
N ASP A 326 -5.53 -7.85 21.43
CA ASP A 326 -4.73 -8.57 20.44
C ASP A 326 -4.37 -7.64 19.27
N THR A 327 -3.08 -7.37 19.13
CA THR A 327 -2.51 -6.54 18.05
C THR A 327 -1.71 -7.36 17.03
N GLY A 328 -1.82 -8.70 17.07
CA GLY A 328 -1.02 -9.59 16.24
C GLY A 328 0.49 -9.40 16.45
N ASN A 329 1.26 -9.62 15.37
CA ASN A 329 2.71 -9.46 15.33
C ASN A 329 3.12 -8.16 14.60
N THR A 330 2.45 -7.05 14.88
CA THR A 330 2.77 -5.78 14.19
C THR A 330 4.24 -5.38 14.36
N GLN A 331 4.86 -4.99 13.26
CA GLN A 331 6.27 -4.59 13.14
C GLN A 331 6.41 -3.29 12.34
N SER A 332 5.32 -2.51 12.27
CA SER A 332 5.22 -1.30 11.46
C SER A 332 4.39 -0.22 12.16
N LEU A 333 4.13 0.88 11.45
CA LEU A 333 3.25 1.95 11.92
C LEU A 333 1.75 1.57 11.87
N VAL A 334 1.42 0.45 11.23
CA VAL A 334 0.06 -0.10 11.19
C VAL A 334 -0.19 -0.92 12.45
N THR A 335 -1.16 -0.51 13.26
CA THR A 335 -1.50 -1.19 14.51
C THR A 335 -2.90 -1.80 14.40
N PRO A 336 -3.04 -3.07 13.97
CA PRO A 336 -4.33 -3.72 13.98
C PRO A 336 -4.79 -4.00 15.42
N VAL A 337 -6.10 -4.02 15.63
CA VAL A 337 -6.72 -4.55 16.84
C VAL A 337 -7.76 -5.57 16.43
N PHE A 338 -7.51 -6.83 16.77
CA PHE A 338 -8.36 -7.95 16.41
C PHE A 338 -9.42 -8.20 17.47
N LEU A 339 -10.68 -8.13 17.08
CA LEU A 339 -11.83 -8.38 17.94
C LEU A 339 -12.75 -9.43 17.31
N GLN A 340 -13.14 -10.42 18.10
CA GLN A 340 -14.10 -11.45 17.68
C GLN A 340 -15.51 -10.85 17.70
N MET A 341 -15.98 -10.41 16.53
CA MET A 341 -17.26 -9.73 16.37
C MET A 341 -17.95 -10.13 15.08
N ASP A 342 -19.28 -10.17 15.13
CA ASP A 342 -20.09 -10.23 13.92
C ASP A 342 -20.28 -8.82 13.32
N PRO A 343 -20.87 -8.72 12.11
CA PRO A 343 -21.05 -7.42 11.46
C PRO A 343 -21.94 -6.42 12.24
N LEU A 344 -22.91 -6.90 13.01
CA LEU A 344 -23.81 -6.03 13.78
C LEU A 344 -23.09 -5.46 15.00
N LEU A 345 -22.35 -6.31 15.75
CA LEU A 345 -21.51 -5.86 16.86
C LEU A 345 -20.43 -4.89 16.40
N THR A 346 -19.84 -5.13 15.22
CA THR A 346 -18.85 -4.24 14.63
C THR A 346 -19.43 -2.85 14.33
N LEU A 347 -20.63 -2.79 13.77
CA LEU A 347 -21.31 -1.52 13.50
C LEU A 347 -21.66 -0.78 14.80
N GLU A 348 -22.15 -1.51 15.81
CA GLU A 348 -22.44 -0.94 17.12
C GLU A 348 -21.18 -0.38 17.78
N PHE A 349 -20.08 -1.14 17.75
CA PHE A 349 -18.79 -0.67 18.25
C PHE A 349 -18.34 0.61 17.55
N LEU A 350 -18.41 0.65 16.21
CA LEU A 350 -18.07 1.84 15.43
C LEU A 350 -18.93 3.05 15.79
N ASN A 351 -20.25 2.83 15.97
CA ASN A 351 -21.16 3.88 16.41
C ASN A 351 -20.76 4.43 17.78
N ARG A 352 -20.49 3.55 18.75
CA ARG A 352 -20.09 3.96 20.10
C ARG A 352 -18.76 4.70 20.10
N MET A 353 -17.74 4.18 19.41
CA MET A 353 -16.45 4.85 19.30
C MET A 353 -16.58 6.27 18.76
N ARG A 354 -17.37 6.47 17.69
CA ARG A 354 -17.50 7.76 17.03
C ARG A 354 -18.45 8.73 17.73
N HIS A 355 -19.56 8.23 18.28
CA HIS A 355 -20.58 9.09 18.91
C HIS A 355 -20.38 9.31 20.41
N GLU A 356 -19.88 8.30 21.14
CA GLU A 356 -19.70 8.36 22.60
C GLU A 356 -18.27 8.77 22.97
N HIS A 357 -17.27 8.27 22.23
CA HIS A 357 -15.85 8.47 22.55
C HIS A 357 -15.13 9.47 21.63
N ASN A 358 -15.79 9.94 20.57
CA ASN A 358 -15.21 10.83 19.54
C ASN A 358 -13.92 10.27 18.91
N VAL A 359 -13.85 8.95 18.73
CA VAL A 359 -12.76 8.26 18.04
C VAL A 359 -13.27 7.71 16.72
N PHE A 360 -12.71 8.22 15.62
CA PHE A 360 -12.95 7.72 14.29
C PHE A 360 -11.96 6.60 13.94
N CYS A 361 -12.46 5.38 14.00
CA CYS A 361 -11.79 4.17 13.52
C CYS A 361 -12.60 3.52 12.38
N SER A 362 -11.93 2.71 11.57
CA SER A 362 -12.55 1.88 10.53
C SER A 362 -12.51 0.43 10.98
N GLY A 363 -13.61 -0.29 10.79
CA GLY A 363 -13.68 -1.73 11.04
C GLY A 363 -13.62 -2.48 9.72
N VAL A 364 -12.66 -3.39 9.60
CA VAL A 364 -12.47 -4.26 8.44
C VAL A 364 -13.02 -5.64 8.78
N MET A 365 -13.87 -6.17 7.90
CA MET A 365 -14.61 -7.42 8.08
C MET A 365 -14.48 -8.31 6.84
N TYR A 366 -15.01 -9.52 6.90
CA TYR A 366 -15.18 -10.40 5.73
C TYR A 366 -15.80 -9.64 4.53
N PRO A 367 -15.28 -9.81 3.30
CA PRO A 367 -14.32 -10.84 2.87
C PRO A 367 -12.84 -10.49 3.06
N VAL A 368 -12.52 -9.34 3.66
CA VAL A 368 -11.12 -8.87 3.79
C VAL A 368 -10.38 -9.61 4.91
N VAL A 369 -11.05 -9.89 6.04
CA VAL A 369 -10.55 -10.72 7.14
C VAL A 369 -11.43 -11.97 7.33
N PRO A 370 -10.97 -13.01 8.06
CA PRO A 370 -11.77 -14.20 8.32
C PRO A 370 -13.15 -13.91 8.94
N ARG A 371 -14.12 -14.79 8.69
CA ARG A 371 -15.48 -14.63 9.25
C ARG A 371 -15.45 -14.67 10.78
N GLY A 372 -16.19 -13.76 11.42
CA GLY A 372 -16.27 -13.65 12.88
C GLY A 372 -15.12 -12.85 13.51
N LEU A 373 -14.17 -12.38 12.71
CA LEU A 373 -13.10 -11.49 13.11
C LEU A 373 -13.32 -10.11 12.50
N THR A 374 -13.05 -9.06 13.28
CA THR A 374 -12.97 -7.68 12.82
C THR A 374 -11.60 -7.12 13.18
N SER A 375 -10.92 -6.52 12.20
CA SER A 375 -9.71 -5.72 12.45
C SER A 375 -10.05 -4.24 12.51
N TYR A 376 -9.44 -3.52 13.44
CA TYR A 376 -9.40 -2.07 13.41
C TYR A 376 -7.95 -1.62 13.21
N ASP A 377 -7.64 -1.12 12.03
CA ASP A 377 -6.28 -0.76 11.67
C ASP A 377 -6.03 0.70 12.09
N TRP A 378 -5.32 0.86 13.21
CA TRP A 378 -5.02 2.16 13.81
C TRP A 378 -3.62 2.62 13.39
N CYS A 379 -3.56 3.83 12.85
CA CYS A 379 -2.38 4.48 12.32
C CYS A 379 -2.35 5.94 12.83
N PRO A 380 -2.00 6.18 14.10
CA PRO A 380 -1.89 7.53 14.63
C PRO A 380 -0.76 8.30 13.90
N PRO A 381 -1.02 9.50 13.36
CA PRO A 381 0.05 10.30 12.76
C PRO A 381 1.04 10.84 13.81
N HIS A 382 2.21 11.30 13.37
CA HIS A 382 3.30 11.77 14.27
C HIS A 382 2.90 12.90 15.25
N HIS A 383 1.84 13.65 14.95
CA HIS A 383 1.33 14.75 15.78
C HIS A 383 0.19 14.33 16.72
N THR A 384 -0.14 13.04 16.80
CA THR A 384 -1.08 12.52 17.78
C THR A 384 -0.53 12.71 19.20
N THR A 385 -1.34 13.30 20.07
CA THR A 385 -1.10 13.24 21.51
C THR A 385 -1.72 11.93 22.02
N PRO A 386 -1.00 11.05 22.72
CA PRO A 386 -1.54 9.79 23.22
C PRO A 386 -2.77 10.05 24.11
N PRO A 387 -3.93 9.41 23.86
CA PRO A 387 -5.05 9.53 24.78
C PRO A 387 -4.73 8.81 26.10
N THR A 388 -5.10 9.43 27.22
CA THR A 388 -5.16 8.75 28.51
C THR A 388 -6.36 7.82 28.51
N TRP A 389 -6.12 6.57 28.14
CA TRP A 389 -7.14 5.53 28.08
C TRP A 389 -7.48 4.97 29.47
N ASN A 390 -8.61 5.38 30.04
CA ASN A 390 -9.21 4.71 31.20
C ASN A 390 -10.13 3.56 30.74
N ARG A 391 -10.02 2.40 31.38
CA ARG A 391 -10.65 1.11 31.01
C ARG A 391 -12.16 1.03 31.30
N GLN A 392 -12.88 2.15 31.34
CA GLN A 392 -14.30 2.16 31.74
C GLN A 392 -15.24 1.88 30.56
#